data_AF-A0A925U171-F1
#
_entry.id   AF-A0A925U171-F1
#
_cell.length_a   1.000
_cell.length_b   1.000
_cell.length_c   1.000
_cell.angle_alpha   90.00
_cell.angle_beta   90.00
_cell.angle_gamma   90.00
#
_symmetry.space_group_name_H-M   'P 1'
#
loop_
_entity.id
_entity.type
_entity.pdbx_description
1 polymer ?
#
loop_
_entity_poly.entity_id
_entity_poly.type
_entity_poly.pdbx_seq_one_letter_code
_entity_poly.pdbx_strand_id
1 'polypeptide(L)'
;MERYYGILTKIDWNTNKWEDKPTEEDIKRSEYIKENEPIYGSLNYAHDGNAEDREASYQGYLPQFAGVTHKPADIKDICVVFIQSKNPEDGKEYITGFYAFPQLSPGRRISPFSEYPYLNTNIRAAIKNIHRVENYLDISLLTDGIHFPAKKLRGKLTYAYLTKTHVEKILDALTKENKEDKKLHALKFRILQSYS
;
A
#
# COMPACT_ATOMS: atom_id res chain seq x y z
N MET A 1 2.87 8.65 -24.81
CA MET A 1 2.89 8.83 -23.33
C MET A 1 2.70 7.45 -22.72
N GLU A 2 3.62 7.04 -21.86
CA GLU A 2 3.51 5.77 -21.13
C GLU A 2 2.34 5.86 -20.13
N ARG A 3 1.45 4.86 -20.14
CA ARG A 3 0.30 4.79 -19.22
C ARG A 3 0.67 3.95 -18.00
N TYR A 4 0.25 4.41 -16.83
CA TYR A 4 0.50 3.74 -15.57
C TYR A 4 -0.81 3.23 -14.98
N TYR A 5 -0.79 1.98 -14.52
CA TYR A 5 -1.93 1.27 -13.98
C TYR A 5 -1.76 0.95 -12.50
N GLY A 6 -0.54 1.05 -11.98
CA GLY A 6 -0.30 0.83 -10.56
C GLY A 6 0.74 1.75 -9.97
N ILE A 7 0.88 1.68 -8.65
CA ILE A 7 1.94 2.34 -7.89
C ILE A 7 2.53 1.31 -6.93
N LEU A 8 3.86 1.26 -6.81
CA LEU A 8 4.54 0.60 -5.71
C LEU A 8 5.01 1.67 -4.72
N THR A 9 4.61 1.53 -3.46
CA THR A 9 4.95 2.49 -2.41
C THR A 9 5.42 1.78 -1.15
N LYS A 10 6.22 2.47 -0.33
CA LYS A 10 6.82 1.89 0.87
C LYS A 10 6.09 2.28 2.15
N ILE A 11 6.05 1.40 3.12
CA ILE A 11 5.70 1.72 4.51
C ILE A 11 6.68 1.02 5.45
N ASP A 12 6.72 1.48 6.69
CA ASP A 12 7.50 0.81 7.72
C ASP A 12 6.94 -0.55 8.05
N TRP A 13 7.84 -1.43 8.51
CA TRP A 13 7.45 -2.73 9.02
C TRP A 13 6.64 -2.57 10.30
N ASN A 14 5.63 -3.41 10.46
CA ASN A 14 4.86 -3.51 11.68
C ASN A 14 4.68 -4.99 12.00
N THR A 15 5.27 -5.43 13.11
CA THR A 15 5.26 -6.83 13.52
C THR A 15 3.83 -7.30 13.85
N ASN A 16 2.90 -6.39 14.16
CA ASN A 16 1.47 -6.66 14.33
C ASN A 16 0.71 -6.70 13.00
N LYS A 17 1.37 -7.02 11.89
CA LYS A 17 0.79 -7.14 10.54
C LYS A 17 -0.01 -5.89 10.10
N TRP A 18 0.36 -4.72 10.60
CA TRP A 18 -0.36 -3.45 10.36
C TRP A 18 -1.82 -3.45 10.83
N GLU A 19 -2.18 -4.31 11.80
CA GLU A 19 -3.50 -4.36 12.44
C GLU A 19 -3.57 -3.58 13.76
N ASP A 20 -2.43 -3.21 14.32
CA ASP A 20 -2.34 -2.48 15.60
C ASP A 20 -1.13 -1.53 15.62
N LYS A 21 -0.95 -0.81 16.74
CA LYS A 21 0.21 0.04 16.99
C LYS A 21 1.52 -0.74 16.74
N PRO A 22 2.52 -0.09 16.14
CA PRO A 22 3.85 -0.68 16.00
C PRO A 22 4.45 -0.86 17.40
N THR A 23 5.26 -1.90 17.58
CA THR A 23 6.01 -2.09 18.82
C THR A 23 7.08 -0.99 18.99
N GLU A 24 7.62 -0.83 20.20
CA GLU A 24 8.75 0.09 20.40
C GLU A 24 9.96 -0.26 19.51
N GLU A 25 10.16 -1.54 19.23
CA GLU A 25 11.25 -2.00 18.37
C GLU A 25 10.97 -1.67 16.89
N ASP A 26 9.72 -1.85 16.43
CA ASP A 26 9.31 -1.39 15.10
C ASP A 26 9.54 0.12 14.93
N ILE A 27 9.23 0.93 15.96
CA ILE A 27 9.46 2.38 15.97
C ILE A 27 10.95 2.71 15.89
N LYS A 28 11.80 2.05 16.68
CA LYS A 28 13.26 2.28 16.66
C LYS A 28 13.89 1.96 15.30
N ARG A 29 13.35 0.97 14.60
CA ARG A 29 13.83 0.50 13.28
C ARG A 29 13.18 1.21 12.11
N SER A 30 12.15 2.01 12.37
CA SER A 30 11.38 2.67 11.35
C SER A 30 12.20 3.73 10.59
N GLU A 31 11.97 3.79 9.28
CA GLU A 31 12.51 4.86 8.44
C GLU A 31 11.59 6.09 8.42
N TYR A 32 10.27 5.91 8.65
CA TYR A 32 9.24 6.93 8.41
C TYR A 32 8.46 7.39 9.66
N ILE A 33 8.36 6.56 10.69
CA ILE A 33 7.86 6.86 12.04
C ILE A 33 9.02 7.44 12.87
N LYS A 34 9.02 8.76 13.12
CA LYS A 34 9.95 9.40 14.07
C LYS A 34 9.18 9.95 15.27
N GLU A 35 9.87 10.00 16.42
CA GLU A 35 9.44 10.09 17.83
C GLU A 35 8.31 11.05 18.27
N ASN A 36 7.55 11.70 17.39
CA ASN A 36 6.30 12.41 17.74
C ASN A 36 5.16 12.20 16.72
N GLU A 37 5.36 11.38 15.68
CA GLU A 37 4.40 11.12 14.61
C GLU A 37 4.10 9.61 14.32
N PRO A 38 4.15 8.68 15.31
CA PRO A 38 4.17 7.23 15.06
C PRO A 38 2.93 6.60 14.42
N ILE A 39 1.91 7.41 14.20
CA ILE A 39 0.55 6.96 13.94
C ILE A 39 0.23 7.04 12.46
N TYR A 40 0.95 7.85 11.69
CA TYR A 40 0.70 8.01 10.27
C TYR A 40 1.29 6.87 9.42
N GLY A 41 2.30 6.14 9.92
CA GLY A 41 2.98 5.06 9.19
C GLY A 41 2.39 3.66 9.43
N SER A 42 1.85 3.44 10.62
CA SER A 42 1.42 2.13 11.10
C SER A 42 -0.02 1.78 10.75
N LEU A 43 -0.88 2.80 10.60
CA LEU A 43 -2.33 2.66 10.42
C LEU A 43 -2.78 2.48 8.96
N ASN A 44 -1.95 1.85 8.15
CA ASN A 44 -1.92 2.15 6.73
C ASN A 44 -2.66 1.21 5.81
N TYR A 45 -3.03 -0.01 6.22
CA TYR A 45 -4.02 -0.86 5.53
C TYR A 45 -4.28 -2.13 6.34
N ALA A 46 -5.49 -2.69 6.24
CA ALA A 46 -5.90 -3.95 6.90
C ALA A 46 -6.20 -3.90 8.41
N HIS A 47 -6.55 -2.73 8.97
CA HIS A 47 -7.30 -2.74 10.23
C HIS A 47 -8.73 -3.21 9.97
N ASP A 48 -9.02 -4.46 10.31
CA ASP A 48 -10.39 -4.97 10.39
C ASP A 48 -11.19 -4.30 11.54
N GLY A 49 -10.53 -3.49 12.37
CA GLY A 49 -11.11 -2.76 13.48
C GLY A 49 -11.69 -1.39 13.08
N ASN A 50 -13.01 -1.28 13.22
CA ASN A 50 -13.82 -0.05 13.23
C ASN A 50 -13.98 0.68 11.88
N ALA A 51 -14.50 -0.04 10.88
CA ALA A 51 -15.23 0.61 9.80
C ALA A 51 -16.63 1.06 10.29
N GLU A 52 -16.68 2.09 11.13
CA GLU A 52 -17.94 2.80 11.44
C GLU A 52 -18.31 3.82 10.34
N ASP A 53 -17.56 3.88 9.24
CA ASP A 53 -18.01 4.60 8.06
C ASP A 53 -19.10 3.77 7.37
N ARG A 54 -20.31 4.34 7.34
CA ARG A 54 -21.56 3.82 6.73
C ARG A 54 -21.42 3.39 5.26
N GLU A 55 -20.25 3.51 4.66
CA GLU A 55 -19.90 3.15 3.29
C GLU A 55 -18.69 2.19 3.18
N ALA A 56 -18.63 1.09 3.95
CA ALA A 56 -17.79 -0.11 3.66
C ALA A 56 -16.37 0.14 3.05
N SER A 57 -15.68 1.20 3.46
CA SER A 57 -14.45 1.70 2.86
C SER A 57 -13.48 2.12 3.95
N TYR A 58 -12.20 1.98 3.66
CA TYR A 58 -11.12 2.30 4.58
C TYR A 58 -10.31 3.46 4.01
N GLN A 59 -9.88 4.36 4.88
CA GLN A 59 -9.01 5.47 4.55
C GLN A 59 -7.65 5.25 5.21
N GLY A 60 -6.60 5.17 4.40
CA GLY A 60 -5.22 4.98 4.84
C GLY A 60 -4.36 6.21 4.57
N TYR A 61 -3.10 6.14 4.99
CA TYR A 61 -2.09 7.13 4.69
C TYR A 61 -0.90 6.48 3.99
N LEU A 62 -0.36 7.16 3.00
CA LEU A 62 0.84 6.76 2.29
C LEU A 62 1.86 7.90 2.47
N PRO A 63 2.92 7.71 3.27
CA PRO A 63 3.88 8.77 3.56
C PRO A 63 4.47 9.44 2.31
N GLN A 64 4.63 8.69 1.22
CA GLN A 64 5.14 9.16 -0.06
C GLN A 64 4.21 10.17 -0.74
N PHE A 65 2.91 10.12 -0.43
CA PHE A 65 1.89 10.99 -1.00
C PHE A 65 1.58 12.18 -0.07
N ALA A 66 2.28 12.29 1.06
CA ALA A 66 2.17 13.44 1.96
C ALA A 66 2.42 14.75 1.23
N GLY A 67 1.42 15.63 1.20
CA GLY A 67 1.47 16.92 0.52
C GLY A 67 1.62 16.83 -1.00
N VAL A 68 1.35 15.67 -1.63
CA VAL A 68 1.35 15.52 -3.09
C VAL A 68 -0.05 15.76 -3.61
N THR A 69 -0.22 16.82 -4.40
CA THR A 69 -1.41 16.97 -5.23
C THR A 69 -1.15 16.22 -6.53
N HIS A 70 -1.58 14.95 -6.60
CA HIS A 70 -1.55 14.21 -7.86
C HIS A 70 -2.46 14.92 -8.86
N LYS A 71 -1.96 15.21 -10.06
CA LYS A 71 -2.83 15.72 -11.13
C LYS A 71 -3.79 14.58 -11.49
N PRO A 72 -5.11 14.83 -11.62
CA PRO A 72 -6.08 13.78 -11.97
C PRO A 72 -5.67 12.96 -13.21
N ALA A 73 -5.03 13.61 -14.20
CA ALA A 73 -4.52 12.96 -15.39
C ALA A 73 -3.42 11.91 -15.15
N ASP A 74 -2.63 12.05 -14.08
CA ASP A 74 -1.53 11.14 -13.75
C ASP A 74 -1.99 9.88 -13.02
N ILE A 75 -3.19 9.92 -12.42
CA ILE A 75 -3.72 8.87 -11.55
C ILE A 75 -5.04 8.25 -12.06
N LYS A 76 -5.61 8.78 -13.14
CA LYS A 76 -6.91 8.34 -13.68
C LYS A 76 -6.98 6.85 -14.03
N ASP A 77 -5.84 6.26 -14.42
CA ASP A 77 -5.74 4.87 -14.88
C ASP A 77 -5.20 3.95 -13.76
N ILE A 78 -4.91 4.49 -12.56
CA ILE A 78 -4.37 3.72 -11.44
C ILE A 78 -5.47 2.83 -10.85
N CYS A 79 -5.31 1.53 -11.04
CA CYS A 79 -6.20 0.50 -10.55
C CYS A 79 -5.65 -0.22 -9.32
N VAL A 80 -4.37 -0.03 -8.96
CA VAL A 80 -3.76 -0.69 -7.81
C VAL A 80 -2.62 0.11 -7.18
N VAL A 81 -2.54 0.12 -5.86
CA VAL A 81 -1.37 0.59 -5.11
C VAL A 81 -0.83 -0.56 -4.27
N PHE A 82 0.32 -1.10 -4.64
CA PHE A 82 1.05 -2.12 -3.89
C PHE A 82 1.82 -1.51 -2.73
N ILE A 83 1.74 -2.21 -1.60
CA ILE A 83 2.43 -1.83 -0.38
C ILE A 83 3.66 -2.70 -0.21
N GLN A 84 4.80 -2.04 -0.14
CA GLN A 84 6.10 -2.62 0.11
C GLN A 84 6.55 -2.31 1.53
N SER A 85 7.16 -3.27 2.20
CA SER A 85 7.81 -3.03 3.49
C SER A 85 9.09 -3.83 3.61
N LYS A 86 10.08 -3.30 4.34
CA LYS A 86 11.36 -3.96 4.57
C LYS A 86 11.31 -4.71 5.88
N ASN A 87 11.46 -6.03 5.84
CA ASN A 87 11.54 -6.83 7.05
C ASN A 87 12.89 -6.58 7.73
N PRO A 88 12.92 -6.11 8.99
CA PRO A 88 14.17 -5.82 9.68
C PRO A 88 14.95 -7.08 10.10
N GLU A 89 14.30 -8.26 10.15
CA GLU A 89 14.96 -9.50 10.59
C GLU A 89 15.87 -10.10 9.52
N ASP A 90 15.41 -10.11 8.27
CA ASP A 90 16.15 -10.65 7.12
C ASP A 90 16.70 -9.56 6.18
N GLY A 91 16.30 -8.30 6.39
CA GLY A 91 16.71 -7.14 5.60
C GLY A 91 16.07 -7.05 4.21
N LYS A 92 15.17 -7.98 3.84
CA LYS A 92 14.54 -8.08 2.53
C LYS A 92 13.34 -7.15 2.41
N GLU A 93 13.01 -6.81 1.17
CA GLU A 93 11.84 -5.99 0.85
C GLU A 93 10.72 -6.85 0.28
N TYR A 94 9.55 -6.73 0.89
CA TYR A 94 8.39 -7.55 0.59
C TYR A 94 7.22 -6.72 0.10
N ILE A 95 6.49 -7.22 -0.89
CA ILE A 95 5.12 -6.76 -1.17
C ILE A 95 4.19 -7.51 -0.21
N THR A 96 3.56 -6.74 0.67
CA THR A 96 2.79 -7.24 1.82
C THR A 96 1.28 -7.14 1.60
N GLY A 97 0.86 -6.35 0.60
CA GLY A 97 -0.53 -6.24 0.18
C GLY A 97 -0.74 -5.11 -0.82
N PHE A 98 -2.00 -4.75 -1.04
CA PHE A 98 -2.37 -3.66 -1.93
C PHE A 98 -3.78 -3.09 -1.68
N TYR A 99 -3.98 -1.90 -2.23
CA TYR A 99 -5.27 -1.28 -2.46
C TYR A 99 -5.67 -1.44 -3.93
N ALA A 100 -6.78 -2.12 -4.22
CA ALA A 100 -7.37 -2.15 -5.55
C ALA A 100 -8.39 -1.02 -5.72
N PHE A 101 -8.44 -0.45 -6.92
CA PHE A 101 -9.29 0.69 -7.30
C PHE A 101 -9.26 1.83 -6.28
N PRO A 102 -8.06 2.32 -5.90
CA PRO A 102 -7.95 3.34 -4.87
C PRO A 102 -8.41 4.70 -5.39
N GLN A 103 -8.91 5.52 -4.46
CA GLN A 103 -9.05 6.96 -4.62
C GLN A 103 -7.89 7.63 -3.90
N LEU A 104 -7.07 8.39 -4.64
CA LEU A 104 -5.93 9.13 -4.10
C LEU A 104 -6.35 10.59 -3.86
N SER A 105 -6.70 10.91 -2.64
CA SER A 105 -7.15 12.25 -2.25
C SER A 105 -6.87 12.50 -0.77
N PRO A 106 -6.40 13.71 -0.39
CA PRO A 106 -6.30 14.09 1.01
C PRO A 106 -7.64 13.94 1.73
N GLY A 107 -7.59 13.45 2.96
CA GLY A 107 -8.75 13.27 3.82
C GLY A 107 -8.36 13.26 5.29
N ARG A 108 -9.36 13.04 6.13
CA ARG A 108 -9.18 12.81 7.56
C ARG A 108 -10.16 11.75 8.03
N ARG A 109 -9.74 10.91 8.98
CA ARG A 109 -10.60 9.96 9.67
C ARG A 109 -10.45 10.06 11.18
N ILE A 110 -11.44 9.55 11.91
CA ILE A 110 -11.33 9.36 13.35
C ILE A 110 -10.24 8.33 13.62
N SER A 111 -9.36 8.63 14.55
CA SER A 111 -8.32 7.70 14.98
C SER A 111 -8.91 6.57 15.82
N PRO A 112 -8.44 5.32 15.66
CA PRO A 112 -8.75 4.27 16.62
C PRO A 112 -8.06 4.47 17.99
N PHE A 113 -7.12 5.42 18.08
CA PHE A 113 -6.31 5.68 19.26
C PHE A 113 -6.71 7.00 19.92
N SER A 114 -7.06 6.94 21.21
CA SER A 114 -7.57 8.08 21.99
C SER A 114 -6.58 9.24 22.12
N GLU A 115 -5.28 8.97 21.98
CA GLU A 115 -4.23 9.99 22.11
C GLU A 115 -4.26 11.01 20.96
N TYR A 116 -4.91 10.68 19.84
CA TYR A 116 -4.98 11.53 18.65
C TYR A 116 -6.40 11.49 18.12
N PRO A 117 -7.18 12.58 18.11
CA PRO A 117 -8.59 12.52 17.74
C PRO A 117 -8.80 12.22 16.24
N TYR A 118 -7.86 12.63 15.39
CA TYR A 118 -7.95 12.50 13.94
C TYR A 118 -6.64 12.10 13.30
N LEU A 119 -6.74 11.44 12.15
CA LEU A 119 -5.63 11.03 11.30
C LEU A 119 -5.79 11.64 9.92
N ASN A 120 -4.70 12.19 9.38
CA ASN A 120 -4.66 12.55 7.96
C ASN A 120 -4.61 11.27 7.11
N THR A 121 -5.34 11.26 6.01
CA THR A 121 -5.40 10.17 5.04
C THR A 121 -5.12 10.71 3.65
N ASN A 122 -4.66 9.86 2.74
CA ASN A 122 -4.43 10.25 1.34
C ASN A 122 -4.72 9.13 0.33
N ILE A 123 -5.25 8.01 0.82
CA ILE A 123 -5.77 6.91 0.02
C ILE A 123 -7.06 6.40 0.63
N ARG A 124 -8.05 6.08 -0.20
CA ARG A 124 -9.31 5.43 0.18
C ARG A 124 -9.60 4.28 -0.77
N ALA A 125 -10.10 3.16 -0.25
CA ALA A 125 -10.70 2.11 -1.08
C ALA A 125 -11.80 1.38 -0.31
N ALA A 126 -12.70 0.71 -1.03
CA ALA A 126 -13.64 -0.21 -0.42
C ALA A 126 -12.88 -1.33 0.31
N ILE A 127 -13.34 -1.76 1.49
CA ILE A 127 -12.68 -2.80 2.30
C ILE A 127 -12.51 -4.10 1.51
N LYS A 128 -13.52 -4.46 0.70
CA LYS A 128 -13.46 -5.59 -0.23
C LYS A 128 -12.35 -5.50 -1.28
N ASN A 129 -11.83 -4.30 -1.54
CA ASN A 129 -10.76 -4.03 -2.50
C ASN A 129 -9.38 -3.88 -1.83
N ILE A 130 -9.28 -3.99 -0.51
CA ILE A 130 -8.00 -3.93 0.21
C ILE A 130 -7.60 -5.34 0.55
N HIS A 131 -6.33 -5.68 0.34
CA HIS A 131 -5.87 -7.03 0.56
C HIS A 131 -4.45 -7.06 1.10
N ARG A 132 -4.29 -7.65 2.29
CA ARG A 132 -3.00 -8.09 2.82
C ARG A 132 -2.89 -9.58 2.52
N VAL A 133 -1.79 -10.00 1.91
CA VAL A 133 -1.56 -11.40 1.57
C VAL A 133 -0.98 -12.15 2.77
N GLU A 134 -1.12 -13.47 2.81
CA GLU A 134 -0.53 -14.31 3.87
C GLU A 134 0.96 -14.56 3.62
N ASN A 135 1.30 -14.97 2.39
CA ASN A 135 2.67 -15.18 1.94
C ASN A 135 3.15 -13.93 1.20
N TYR A 136 3.99 -13.13 1.85
CA TYR A 136 4.53 -11.92 1.26
C TYR A 136 5.47 -12.24 0.09
N LEU A 137 5.46 -11.40 -0.94
CA LEU A 137 6.31 -11.56 -2.10
C LEU A 137 7.63 -10.82 -1.91
N ASP A 138 8.75 -11.56 -1.83
CA ASP A 138 10.10 -10.98 -1.87
C ASP A 138 10.31 -10.30 -3.22
N ILE A 139 10.53 -8.99 -3.21
CA ILE A 139 10.64 -8.19 -4.44
C ILE A 139 11.84 -8.61 -5.31
N SER A 140 12.87 -9.23 -4.71
CA SER A 140 14.03 -9.72 -5.44
C SER A 140 13.69 -10.91 -6.36
N LEU A 141 12.59 -11.62 -6.10
CA LEU A 141 12.10 -12.71 -6.94
C LEU A 141 11.39 -12.24 -8.20
N LEU A 142 11.17 -10.94 -8.36
CA LEU A 142 10.74 -10.34 -9.63
C LEU A 142 11.95 -10.22 -10.57
N THR A 143 12.57 -11.35 -10.90
CA THR A 143 13.92 -11.45 -11.49
C THR A 143 14.02 -11.05 -12.96
N ASP A 144 12.91 -10.79 -13.65
CA ASP A 144 12.94 -10.46 -15.08
C ASP A 144 12.55 -9.01 -15.35
N GLY A 145 13.52 -8.09 -15.19
CA GLY A 145 13.52 -6.81 -15.89
C GLY A 145 12.41 -5.82 -15.53
N ILE A 146 11.84 -5.89 -14.32
CA ILE A 146 11.02 -4.77 -13.81
C ILE A 146 11.96 -3.63 -13.44
N HIS A 147 12.37 -2.87 -14.46
CA HIS A 147 12.86 -1.52 -14.23
C HIS A 147 11.64 -0.68 -13.86
N PHE A 148 11.41 -0.58 -12.55
CA PHE A 148 10.49 0.40 -12.02
C PHE A 148 10.86 1.77 -12.64
N PRO A 149 9.93 2.44 -13.33
CA PRO A 149 10.14 3.78 -13.87
C PRO A 149 10.77 4.65 -12.80
N ALA A 150 11.67 5.56 -13.21
CA ALA A 150 12.50 6.35 -12.31
C ALA A 150 11.73 6.75 -11.04
N LYS A 151 12.18 6.21 -9.89
CA LYS A 151 11.58 6.48 -8.58
C LYS A 151 11.43 7.99 -8.46
N LYS A 152 10.19 8.47 -8.32
CA LYS A 152 9.99 9.89 -8.03
C LYS A 152 10.40 10.10 -6.58
N LEU A 153 11.46 10.86 -6.38
CA LEU A 153 11.96 11.22 -5.06
C LEU A 153 11.16 12.39 -4.51
N ARG A 154 10.69 12.26 -3.26
CA ARG A 154 10.38 13.41 -2.41
C ARG A 154 11.13 13.23 -1.09
N GLY A 155 12.24 13.95 -0.93
CA GLY A 155 13.17 13.71 0.18
C GLY A 155 13.78 12.29 0.12
N LYS A 156 13.73 11.54 1.22
CA LYS A 156 14.19 10.13 1.30
C LYS A 156 13.12 9.09 0.88
N LEU A 157 11.90 9.52 0.56
CA LEU A 157 10.76 8.66 0.29
C LEU A 157 10.64 8.36 -1.20
N THR A 158 10.49 7.09 -1.56
CA THR A 158 10.40 6.63 -2.96
C THR A 158 9.10 5.89 -3.22
N TYR A 159 8.48 6.19 -4.37
CA TYR A 159 7.42 5.39 -4.98
C TYR A 159 7.71 5.25 -6.48
N ALA A 160 7.12 4.23 -7.10
CA ALA A 160 7.25 3.97 -8.53
C ALA A 160 5.87 3.81 -9.16
N TYR A 161 5.64 4.49 -10.28
CA TYR A 161 4.49 4.17 -11.13
C TYR A 161 4.74 2.85 -11.86
N LEU A 162 3.68 2.10 -12.14
CA LEU A 162 3.76 0.76 -12.71
C LEU A 162 3.01 0.73 -14.03
N THR A 163 3.66 0.21 -15.07
CA THR A 163 2.99 -0.12 -16.33
C THR A 163 2.08 -1.33 -16.13
N LYS A 164 1.27 -1.63 -17.13
CA LYS A 164 0.41 -2.82 -17.15
C LYS A 164 1.20 -4.10 -16.89
N THR A 165 2.32 -4.29 -17.59
CA THR A 165 3.18 -5.48 -17.45
C THR A 165 3.76 -5.60 -16.04
N HIS A 166 4.12 -4.50 -15.39
CA HIS A 166 4.59 -4.54 -14.00
C HIS A 166 3.48 -5.02 -13.06
N VAL A 167 2.26 -4.49 -13.21
CA VAL A 167 1.12 -4.90 -12.38
C VAL A 167 0.78 -6.38 -12.58
N GLU A 168 0.72 -6.84 -13.84
CA GLU A 168 0.46 -8.24 -14.17
C GLU A 168 1.47 -9.19 -13.52
N LYS A 169 2.78 -8.90 -13.68
CA LYS A 169 3.85 -9.72 -13.09
C LYS A 169 3.76 -9.79 -11.56
N ILE A 170 3.48 -8.68 -10.90
CA ILE A 170 3.33 -8.65 -9.43
C ILE A 170 2.12 -9.48 -9.00
N LEU A 171 0.97 -9.31 -9.66
CA LEU A 171 -0.24 -10.08 -9.34
C LEU A 171 -0.07 -11.57 -9.60
N ASP A 172 0.62 -11.96 -10.69
CA ASP A 172 0.94 -13.35 -10.98
C ASP A 172 1.85 -13.96 -9.91
N ALA A 173 2.90 -13.25 -9.50
CA ALA A 173 3.81 -13.69 -8.47
C ALA A 173 3.11 -13.82 -7.11
N LEU A 174 2.32 -12.83 -6.70
CA LEU A 174 1.51 -12.90 -5.46
C LEU A 174 0.55 -14.10 -5.50
N THR A 175 -0.12 -14.32 -6.64
CA THR A 175 -1.07 -15.44 -6.79
C THR A 175 -0.36 -16.80 -6.71
N LYS A 176 0.86 -16.88 -7.24
CA LYS A 176 1.68 -18.10 -7.19
C LYS A 176 2.07 -18.46 -5.75
N GLU A 177 2.39 -17.46 -4.93
CA GLU A 177 2.72 -17.63 -3.51
C GLU A 177 1.47 -17.84 -2.63
N ASN A 178 0.31 -17.35 -3.07
CA ASN A 178 -0.96 -17.40 -2.31
C ASN A 178 -2.07 -18.13 -3.12
N LYS A 179 -1.81 -19.39 -3.50
CA LYS A 179 -2.65 -20.14 -4.46
C LYS A 179 -4.10 -20.31 -4.05
N GLU A 180 -4.38 -20.43 -2.77
CA GLU A 180 -5.73 -20.66 -2.24
C GLU A 180 -6.47 -19.35 -1.89
N ASP A 181 -5.84 -18.19 -2.09
CA ASP A 181 -6.39 -16.90 -1.72
C ASP A 181 -7.45 -16.41 -2.72
N LYS A 182 -8.70 -16.80 -2.46
CA LYS A 182 -9.84 -16.46 -3.30
C LYS A 182 -10.03 -14.94 -3.47
N LYS A 183 -9.68 -14.14 -2.46
CA LYS A 183 -9.81 -12.68 -2.52
C LYS A 183 -8.77 -12.11 -3.47
N LEU A 184 -7.52 -12.56 -3.39
CA LEU A 184 -6.46 -12.20 -4.33
C LEU A 184 -6.85 -12.53 -5.77
N HIS A 185 -7.31 -13.76 -6.04
CA HIS A 185 -7.74 -14.18 -7.38
C HIS A 185 -8.85 -13.30 -7.94
N ALA A 186 -9.88 -13.02 -7.13
CA ALA A 186 -11.00 -12.17 -7.53
C ALA A 186 -10.56 -10.72 -7.81
N LEU A 187 -9.67 -10.17 -6.98
CA LEU A 187 -9.15 -8.82 -7.18
C LEU A 187 -8.25 -8.74 -8.40
N LYS A 188 -7.35 -9.71 -8.60
CA LYS A 188 -6.53 -9.83 -9.81
C LYS A 188 -7.40 -9.83 -11.06
N PHE A 189 -8.41 -10.69 -11.14
CA PHE A 189 -9.32 -10.76 -12.29
C PHE A 189 -9.95 -9.39 -12.59
N ARG A 190 -10.50 -8.73 -11.58
CA ARG A 190 -11.12 -7.40 -11.73
C ARG A 190 -10.11 -6.34 -12.17
N ILE A 191 -8.90 -6.33 -11.61
CA ILE A 191 -7.83 -5.39 -11.98
C ILE A 191 -7.48 -5.57 -13.47
N LEU A 192 -7.27 -6.81 -13.92
CA LEU A 192 -6.90 -7.09 -15.31
C LEU A 192 -8.01 -6.72 -16.30
N GLN A 193 -9.29 -6.84 -15.90
CA GLN A 193 -10.42 -6.39 -16.72
C GLN A 193 -10.51 -4.87 -16.87
N SER A 194 -9.98 -4.11 -15.90
CA SER A 194 -10.05 -2.63 -15.91
C SER A 194 -9.12 -1.96 -16.92
N TYR A 195 -8.27 -2.75 -17.60
CA TYR A 195 -7.38 -2.27 -18.65
C TYR A 195 -8.06 -2.02 -20.00
N SER A 196 -9.35 -2.36 -20.09
CA SER A 196 -10.15 -2.34 -21.32
C SER A 196 -10.64 -0.94 -21.67
#